data_AF-A0A9X1B5R9-F1
#
_entry.id   AF-A0A9X1B5R9-F1
#
_cell.length_a   1.000
_cell.length_b   1.000
_cell.length_c   1.000
_cell.angle_alpha   90.00
_cell.angle_beta   90.00
_cell.angle_gamma   90.00
#
_symmetry.space_group_name_H-M   'P 1'
#
loop_
_entity.id
_entity.type
_entity.pdbx_description
1 polymer ?
#
loop_
_entity_poly.entity_id
_entity_poly.type
_entity_poly.pdbx_seq_one_letter_code
_entity_poly.pdbx_strand_id
1 'polypeptide(L)'
;MAAAPSQSLVAQLLDGGLIATASPASAMRFAPGERLFEYIGFTGCAVQFDQGPDKGAGLAIEIDGPFDAPRLRRGRNTRPPRCAQCRRPLVDWQEQIDQTINGELPILNCTSCGADAPGWSWGWGRQGGAGRLFVNLEPVFPGEGRPLPAFFTLLEQIELGPWRYFYVQD
;
A
#
# COMPACT_ATOMS: atom_id res chain seq x y z
N MET A 1 -21.49 -8.60 -17.49
CA MET A 1 -20.08 -8.99 -17.32
C MET A 1 -19.53 -8.17 -16.18
N ALA A 2 -19.09 -8.79 -15.09
CA ALA A 2 -18.49 -8.05 -13.97
C ALA A 2 -17.17 -7.43 -14.43
N ALA A 3 -16.95 -6.16 -14.12
CA ALA A 3 -15.69 -5.48 -14.39
C ALA A 3 -14.55 -6.17 -13.60
N ALA A 4 -13.33 -6.13 -14.12
CA ALA A 4 -12.17 -6.62 -13.36
C ALA A 4 -12.10 -5.89 -12.00
N PRO A 5 -11.63 -6.53 -10.91
CA PRO A 5 -11.60 -5.90 -9.58
C PRO A 5 -10.90 -4.53 -9.55
N SER A 6 -9.86 -4.34 -10.37
CA SER A 6 -9.20 -3.04 -10.55
C SER A 6 -10.08 -2.00 -11.22
N GLN A 7 -10.92 -2.37 -12.19
CA GLN A 7 -11.84 -1.44 -12.86
C GLN A 7 -12.97 -0.96 -11.93
N SER A 8 -13.51 -1.87 -11.11
CA SER A 8 -14.51 -1.50 -10.09
C SER A 8 -13.91 -0.54 -9.05
N LEU A 9 -12.69 -0.84 -8.57
CA LEU A 9 -11.95 0.07 -7.70
C LEU A 9 -11.73 1.43 -8.34
N VAL A 10 -11.19 1.49 -9.57
CA VAL A 10 -10.94 2.76 -10.28
C VAL A 10 -12.22 3.58 -10.40
N ALA A 11 -13.33 2.96 -10.83
CA ALA A 11 -14.61 3.66 -10.97
C ALA A 11 -15.10 4.25 -9.64
N GLN A 12 -14.98 3.51 -8.53
CA GLN A 12 -15.41 4.00 -7.22
C GLN A 12 -14.48 5.07 -6.66
N LEU A 13 -13.17 4.98 -6.92
CA LEU A 13 -12.24 6.03 -6.53
C LEU A 13 -12.44 7.33 -7.33
N LEU A 14 -12.82 7.22 -8.61
CA LEU A 14 -13.21 8.34 -9.46
C LEU A 14 -14.50 9.00 -8.95
N ASP A 15 -15.55 8.21 -8.75
CA ASP A 15 -16.85 8.68 -8.25
C ASP A 15 -16.74 9.28 -6.85
N GLY A 16 -15.92 8.67 -6.00
CA GLY A 16 -15.59 9.18 -4.67
C GLY A 16 -14.75 10.46 -4.68
N GLY A 17 -14.19 10.87 -5.82
CA GLY A 17 -13.36 12.07 -5.94
C GLY A 17 -11.96 11.93 -5.33
N LEU A 18 -11.47 10.70 -5.10
CA LEU A 18 -10.10 10.46 -4.62
C LEU A 18 -9.08 10.61 -5.76
N ILE A 19 -9.44 10.12 -6.94
CA ILE A 19 -8.61 10.18 -8.16
C ILE A 19 -9.32 10.97 -9.25
N ALA A 20 -8.55 11.60 -10.14
CA ALA A 20 -9.05 12.32 -11.30
C ALA A 20 -8.57 11.61 -12.58
N THR A 21 -7.99 12.36 -13.53
CA THR A 21 -7.57 11.82 -14.81
C THR A 21 -6.40 10.84 -14.66
N ALA A 22 -6.41 9.79 -15.48
CA ALA A 22 -5.25 8.92 -15.64
C ALA A 22 -4.09 9.72 -16.25
N SER A 23 -2.88 9.42 -15.78
CA SER A 23 -1.64 9.98 -16.30
C SER A 23 -1.40 9.45 -17.72
N PRO A 24 -0.86 10.26 -18.64
CA PRO A 24 -0.43 9.78 -19.94
C PRO A 24 0.61 8.65 -19.86
N ALA A 25 1.37 8.57 -18.76
CA ALA A 25 2.44 7.59 -18.57
C ALA A 25 1.93 6.20 -18.16
N SER A 26 0.75 6.09 -17.54
CA SER A 26 0.20 4.81 -17.09
C SER A 26 -1.31 4.93 -16.85
N ALA A 27 -2.06 3.95 -17.38
CA ALA A 27 -3.51 3.86 -17.19
C ALA A 27 -3.91 3.57 -15.73
N MET A 28 -2.96 3.18 -14.88
CA MET A 28 -3.17 2.88 -13.47
C MET A 28 -2.55 3.90 -12.53
N ARG A 29 -2.05 5.02 -13.07
CA ARG A 29 -1.54 6.16 -12.30
C ARG A 29 -2.45 7.35 -12.56
N PHE A 30 -2.91 8.02 -11.52
CA PHE A 30 -3.93 9.05 -11.59
C PHE A 30 -3.48 10.33 -10.88
N ALA A 31 -3.94 11.46 -11.40
CA ALA A 31 -3.88 12.72 -10.66
C ALA A 31 -4.80 12.65 -9.43
N PRO A 32 -4.51 13.40 -8.35
CA PRO A 32 -5.40 13.52 -7.21
C PRO A 32 -6.75 14.11 -7.60
N GLY A 33 -7.82 13.55 -7.05
CA GLY A 33 -9.16 14.09 -7.15
C GLY A 33 -9.41 15.24 -6.17
N GLU A 34 -10.50 15.96 -6.39
CA GLU A 34 -10.85 17.16 -5.62
C GLU A 34 -11.11 16.87 -4.12
N ARG A 35 -11.43 15.62 -3.77
CA ARG A 35 -11.74 15.19 -2.40
C ARG A 35 -10.57 14.49 -1.71
N LEU A 36 -9.36 14.52 -2.27
CA LEU A 36 -8.18 13.88 -1.67
C LEU A 36 -8.02 14.19 -0.17
N PHE A 37 -8.18 15.45 0.22
CA PHE A 37 -7.97 15.90 1.60
C PHE A 37 -9.06 15.44 2.59
N GLU A 38 -10.21 14.97 2.08
CA GLU A 38 -11.23 14.30 2.90
C GLU A 38 -10.81 12.86 3.24
N TYR A 39 -9.96 12.27 2.42
CA TYR A 39 -9.52 10.88 2.54
C TYR A 39 -8.14 10.74 3.16
N ILE A 40 -7.22 11.66 2.89
CA ILE A 40 -5.84 11.63 3.36
C ILE A 40 -5.55 12.92 4.12
N GLY A 41 -5.25 12.79 5.41
CA GLY A 41 -4.74 13.88 6.23
C GLY A 41 -3.24 14.00 6.02
N PHE A 42 -2.78 15.20 5.70
CA PHE A 42 -1.35 15.50 5.61
C PHE A 42 -0.87 16.25 6.84
N THR A 43 0.34 15.92 7.30
CA THR A 43 1.01 16.59 8.41
C THR A 43 2.28 17.27 7.90
N GLY A 44 2.47 18.54 8.28
CA GLY A 44 3.57 19.38 7.79
C GLY A 44 3.16 20.33 6.66
N CYS A 45 3.89 21.44 6.51
CA CYS A 45 3.65 22.45 5.45
C CYS A 45 4.32 22.09 4.11
N ALA A 46 4.87 20.89 3.97
CA ALA A 46 5.83 20.54 2.92
C ALA A 46 5.23 19.80 1.71
N VAL A 47 3.95 19.46 1.73
CA VAL A 47 3.29 18.89 0.54
C VAL A 47 2.96 20.04 -0.42
N GLN A 48 3.99 20.55 -1.11
CA GLN A 48 3.81 21.45 -2.23
C GLN A 48 3.29 20.61 -3.40
N PHE A 49 1.97 20.60 -3.57
CA PHE A 49 1.29 20.06 -4.74
C PHE A 49 1.44 21.02 -5.93
N ASP A 50 2.67 21.38 -6.30
CA ASP A 50 2.92 22.28 -7.44
C ASP A 50 2.66 21.50 -8.74
N GLN A 51 1.51 21.77 -9.36
CA GLN A 51 1.10 21.27 -10.69
C GLN A 51 1.77 22.09 -11.81
N GLY A 52 3.09 22.32 -11.70
CA GLY A 52 3.86 23.10 -12.68
C GLY A 52 4.58 22.18 -13.68
N PRO A 53 4.64 22.52 -14.99
CA PRO A 53 5.27 21.69 -16.01
C PRO A 53 6.79 21.47 -15.83
N ASP A 54 7.44 22.24 -14.94
CA ASP A 54 8.90 22.27 -14.74
C ASP A 54 9.40 21.74 -13.38
N LYS A 55 8.52 21.19 -12.52
CA LYS A 55 8.91 20.74 -11.17
C LYS A 55 8.39 19.35 -10.82
N GLY A 56 9.20 18.32 -11.11
CA GLY A 56 9.01 16.96 -10.59
C GLY A 56 7.69 16.29 -10.97
N ALA A 57 7.58 14.97 -10.76
CA ALA A 57 6.28 14.32 -10.81
C ALA A 57 5.50 14.76 -9.57
N GLY A 58 4.42 15.53 -9.76
CA GLY A 58 3.50 15.89 -8.68
C GLY A 58 2.88 14.64 -8.00
N LEU A 59 2.15 14.86 -6.89
CA LEU A 59 1.43 13.80 -6.20
C LEU A 59 0.57 13.00 -7.19
N ALA A 60 0.65 11.69 -7.11
CA ALA A 60 -0.15 10.75 -7.88
C ALA A 60 -0.66 9.61 -7.01
N ILE A 61 -1.78 9.03 -7.43
CA ILE A 61 -2.31 7.81 -6.87
C ILE A 61 -2.08 6.71 -7.90
N GLU A 62 -1.42 5.63 -7.52
CA GLU A 62 -1.15 4.49 -8.38
C GLU A 62 -1.85 3.24 -7.85
N ILE A 63 -2.56 2.54 -8.73
CA ILE A 63 -3.27 1.31 -8.39
C ILE A 63 -2.49 0.14 -8.94
N ASP A 64 -2.08 -0.76 -8.06
CA ASP A 64 -1.22 -1.87 -8.41
C ASP A 64 -1.88 -3.20 -8.05
N GLY A 65 -2.07 -4.06 -9.06
CA GLY A 65 -2.88 -5.28 -8.99
C GLY A 65 -4.22 -5.19 -9.77
N PRO A 66 -5.15 -6.16 -9.56
CA PRO A 66 -5.04 -7.28 -8.64
C PRO A 66 -3.99 -8.29 -9.09
N PHE A 67 -3.24 -8.83 -8.14
CA PHE A 67 -2.32 -9.95 -8.34
C PHE A 67 -2.99 -11.29 -8.06
N ASP A 68 -2.51 -12.34 -8.72
CA ASP A 68 -2.99 -13.71 -8.51
C ASP A 68 -2.67 -14.21 -7.09
N ALA A 69 -1.50 -13.82 -6.56
CA ALA A 69 -1.05 -14.11 -5.20
C ALA A 69 -0.72 -12.82 -4.42
N PRO A 70 -0.84 -12.81 -3.07
CA PRO A 70 -0.45 -11.65 -2.28
C PRO A 70 1.04 -11.37 -2.43
N ARG A 71 1.39 -10.10 -2.67
CA ARG A 71 2.77 -9.63 -2.74
C ARG A 71 3.14 -8.94 -1.45
N LEU A 72 4.37 -9.17 -0.98
CA LEU A 72 4.94 -8.44 0.14
C LEU A 72 5.56 -7.13 -0.35
N ARG A 73 5.21 -6.01 0.29
CA ARG A 73 5.79 -4.68 0.08
C ARG A 73 6.63 -4.31 1.31
N ARG A 74 7.88 -3.99 1.06
CA ARG A 74 8.90 -3.60 2.05
C ARG A 74 9.85 -2.58 1.43
N GLY A 75 10.55 -1.83 2.26
CA GLY A 75 11.55 -0.86 1.85
C GLY A 75 12.60 -0.63 2.95
N ARG A 76 13.45 0.39 2.81
CA ARG A 76 14.51 0.72 3.79
C ARG A 76 13.99 1.07 5.18
N ASN A 77 12.71 1.47 5.28
CA ASN A 77 12.05 1.78 6.55
C ASN A 77 11.43 0.54 7.24
N THR A 78 11.46 -0.63 6.61
CA THR A 78 10.89 -1.86 7.16
C THR A 78 11.69 -2.36 8.36
N ARG A 79 10.96 -2.67 9.45
CA ARG A 79 11.52 -3.19 10.70
C ARG A 79 11.18 -4.68 10.87
N PRO A 80 11.89 -5.40 11.76
CA PRO A 80 11.59 -6.78 12.10
C PRO A 80 10.10 -7.02 12.36
N PRO A 81 9.42 -7.84 11.55
CA PRO A 81 8.01 -8.15 11.76
C PRO A 81 7.83 -9.04 12.98
N ARG A 82 6.67 -8.95 13.64
CA ARG A 82 6.37 -9.74 14.85
C ARG A 82 5.64 -11.04 14.51
N CYS A 83 6.04 -12.14 15.13
CA CYS A 83 5.39 -13.44 14.97
C CYS A 83 3.90 -13.36 15.31
N ALA A 84 3.05 -13.97 14.48
CA ALA A 84 1.62 -14.06 14.72
C ALA A 84 1.28 -14.85 16.00
N GLN A 85 2.12 -15.83 16.35
CA GLN A 85 1.94 -16.71 17.52
C GLN A 85 2.53 -16.10 18.80
N CYS A 86 3.85 -15.90 18.85
CA CYS A 86 4.54 -15.48 20.08
C CYS A 86 4.85 -13.99 20.18
N ARG A 87 4.52 -13.18 19.14
CA ARG A 87 4.75 -11.72 19.07
C ARG A 87 6.22 -11.26 19.17
N ARG A 88 7.18 -12.19 19.25
CA ARG A 88 8.61 -11.87 19.20
C ARG A 88 9.00 -11.40 17.78
N PRO A 89 9.94 -10.44 17.68
CA PRO A 89 10.42 -9.97 16.39
C PRO A 89 11.22 -11.06 15.67
N LEU A 90 11.10 -11.11 14.35
CA LEU A 90 11.94 -11.95 13.50
C LEU A 90 13.18 -11.16 13.08
N VAL A 91 14.33 -11.45 13.69
CA VAL A 91 15.57 -10.68 13.49
C VAL A 91 16.20 -10.91 12.13
N ASP A 92 16.09 -12.13 11.62
CA ASP A 92 16.62 -12.66 10.36
C ASP A 92 15.62 -12.57 9.19
N TRP A 93 14.59 -11.73 9.33
CA TRP A 93 13.48 -11.63 8.39
C TRP A 93 13.91 -11.28 6.94
N GLN A 94 14.98 -10.49 6.76
CA GLN A 94 15.44 -10.11 5.42
C GLN A 94 15.99 -11.32 4.68
N GLU A 95 16.85 -12.09 5.35
CA GLU A 95 17.46 -13.30 4.81
C GLU A 95 16.40 -14.33 4.40
N GLN A 96 15.41 -14.57 5.27
CA GLN A 96 14.32 -15.50 4.95
C GLN A 96 13.51 -15.07 3.71
N ILE A 97 13.34 -13.77 3.49
CA ILE A 97 12.65 -13.27 2.28
C ILE A 97 13.55 -13.37 1.06
N ASP A 98 14.82 -13.02 1.19
CA ASP A 98 15.76 -12.99 0.07
C ASP A 98 16.05 -14.41 -0.47
N GLN A 99 15.85 -15.44 0.36
CA GLN A 99 15.88 -16.85 -0.02
C GLN A 99 14.62 -17.33 -0.74
N THR A 100 13.54 -16.54 -0.73
CA THR A 100 12.29 -16.89 -1.41
C THR A 100 12.39 -16.64 -2.91
N ILE A 101 11.79 -17.51 -3.72
CA ILE A 101 11.74 -17.34 -5.18
C ILE A 101 11.00 -16.04 -5.52
N ASN A 102 11.59 -15.26 -6.43
CA ASN A 102 11.01 -13.99 -6.89
C ASN A 102 9.55 -14.17 -7.35
N GLY A 103 8.65 -13.40 -6.74
CA GLY A 103 7.22 -13.41 -7.08
C GLY A 103 6.36 -14.29 -6.19
N GLU A 104 6.95 -15.14 -5.34
CA GLU A 104 6.24 -15.90 -4.32
C GLU A 104 6.19 -15.15 -2.99
N LEU A 105 5.16 -15.46 -2.19
CA LEU A 105 5.09 -14.94 -0.84
C LEU A 105 5.96 -15.79 0.10
N PRO A 106 6.90 -15.17 0.85
CA PRO A 106 7.79 -15.91 1.75
C PRO A 106 7.00 -16.65 2.84
N ILE A 107 7.39 -17.89 3.12
CA ILE A 107 7.06 -18.57 4.38
C ILE A 107 8.15 -18.22 5.37
N LEU A 108 7.79 -17.56 6.46
CA LEU A 108 8.74 -17.14 7.47
C LEU A 108 8.68 -18.07 8.67
N ASN A 109 9.85 -18.47 9.16
CA ASN A 109 10.02 -19.32 10.34
C ASN A 109 10.37 -18.47 11.57
N CYS A 110 9.61 -18.62 12.65
CA CYS A 110 9.90 -17.95 13.90
C CYS A 110 11.02 -18.66 14.69
N THR A 111 12.20 -18.06 14.73
CA THR A 111 13.36 -18.54 15.52
C THR A 111 13.11 -18.66 17.03
N SER A 112 12.04 -18.06 17.55
CA SER A 112 11.72 -18.12 18.98
C SER A 112 10.72 -19.19 19.39
N CYS A 113 9.72 -19.49 18.55
CA CYS A 113 8.67 -20.45 18.89
C CYS A 113 8.50 -21.57 17.84
N GLY A 114 9.33 -21.58 16.79
CA GLY A 114 9.33 -22.58 15.73
C GLY A 114 8.13 -22.51 14.78
N ALA A 115 7.26 -21.50 14.89
CA ALA A 115 6.07 -21.39 14.05
C ALA A 115 6.44 -20.93 12.64
N ASP A 116 5.96 -21.68 11.64
CA ASP A 116 5.97 -21.27 10.23
C ASP A 116 4.67 -20.56 9.90
N ALA A 117 4.78 -19.42 9.22
CA ALA A 117 3.60 -18.70 8.75
C ALA A 117 3.90 -17.87 7.50
N PRO A 118 2.92 -17.72 6.59
CA PRO A 118 3.11 -16.90 5.39
C PRO A 118 3.38 -15.45 5.77
N GLY A 119 4.25 -14.76 5.03
CA GLY A 119 4.70 -13.41 5.33
C GLY A 119 3.58 -12.42 5.58
N TRP A 120 2.44 -12.52 4.88
CA TRP A 120 1.28 -11.64 5.09
C TRP A 120 0.65 -11.74 6.49
N SER A 121 0.84 -12.86 7.19
CA SER A 121 0.29 -13.09 8.53
C SER A 121 1.13 -12.45 9.64
N TRP A 122 2.37 -12.06 9.34
CA TRP A 122 3.27 -11.45 10.31
C TRP A 122 2.90 -10.00 10.61
N GLY A 123 3.24 -9.55 11.82
CA GLY A 123 2.98 -8.19 12.28
C GLY A 123 4.01 -7.20 11.76
N TRP A 124 3.84 -6.71 10.52
CA TRP A 124 4.67 -5.69 9.87
C TRP A 124 4.49 -4.26 10.43
N GLY A 125 3.51 -4.07 11.32
CA GLY A 125 3.17 -2.74 11.83
C GLY A 125 2.69 -1.83 10.70
N ARG A 126 3.29 -0.65 10.57
CA ARG A 126 3.02 0.33 9.49
C ARG A 126 4.23 0.54 8.58
N GLN A 127 5.15 -0.40 8.53
CA GLN A 127 6.45 -0.26 7.86
C GLN A 127 6.66 -1.34 6.80
N GLY A 128 5.56 -1.87 6.28
CA GLY A 128 5.50 -2.97 5.33
C GLY A 128 4.15 -3.64 5.43
N GLY A 129 3.84 -4.47 4.46
CA GLY A 129 2.56 -5.18 4.42
C GLY A 129 2.45 -6.05 3.19
N ALA A 130 1.42 -6.88 3.15
CA ALA A 130 1.16 -7.73 2.01
C ALA A 130 -0.29 -7.61 1.57
N GLY A 131 -0.50 -7.73 0.27
CA GLY A 131 -1.80 -7.56 -0.35
C GLY A 131 -1.79 -8.02 -1.80
N ARG A 132 -2.98 -8.17 -2.37
CA ARG A 132 -3.15 -8.47 -3.80
C ARG A 132 -3.47 -7.21 -4.62
N LEU A 133 -3.80 -6.12 -3.95
CA LEU A 133 -4.19 -4.86 -4.54
C LEU A 133 -3.66 -3.75 -3.64
N PHE A 134 -3.05 -2.74 -4.24
CA PHE A 134 -2.47 -1.60 -3.54
C PHE A 134 -2.97 -0.31 -4.15
N VAL A 135 -3.25 0.66 -3.29
CA VAL A 135 -3.48 2.06 -3.66
C VAL A 135 -2.29 2.83 -3.10
N ASN A 136 -1.33 3.12 -3.96
CA ASN A 136 -0.09 3.80 -3.62
C ASN A 136 -0.30 5.30 -3.78
N LEU A 137 0.20 6.09 -2.83
CA LEU A 137 0.13 7.54 -2.84
C LEU A 137 1.56 8.09 -2.81
N GLU A 138 2.00 8.70 -3.92
CA GLU A 138 3.40 9.02 -4.13
C GLU A 138 3.59 10.34 -4.89
N PRO A 139 4.62 11.16 -4.57
CA PRO A 139 5.53 10.98 -3.44
C PRO A 139 4.90 11.49 -2.14
N VAL A 140 4.97 10.70 -1.06
CA VAL A 140 4.62 11.11 0.31
C VAL A 140 5.60 10.47 1.27
N PHE A 141 6.28 11.26 2.11
CA PHE A 141 7.20 10.69 3.08
C PHE A 141 6.46 9.88 4.16
N PRO A 142 7.08 8.80 4.68
CA PRO A 142 6.49 8.01 5.76
C PRO A 142 6.04 8.86 6.95
N GLY A 143 4.76 8.77 7.29
CA GLY A 143 4.15 9.52 8.39
C GLY A 143 3.57 10.89 8.01
N GLU A 144 3.89 11.44 6.84
CA GLU A 144 3.35 12.73 6.40
C GLU A 144 1.92 12.63 5.91
N GLY A 145 1.58 11.57 5.15
CA GLY A 145 0.21 11.26 4.76
C GLY A 145 -0.40 10.20 5.67
N ARG A 146 -1.64 10.39 6.09
CA ARG A 146 -2.39 9.41 6.90
C ARG A 146 -3.79 9.23 6.34
N PRO A 147 -4.21 7.98 6.03
CA PRO A 147 -5.59 7.74 5.65
C PRO A 147 -6.53 8.08 6.81
N LEU A 148 -7.57 8.83 6.48
CA LEU A 148 -8.68 9.19 7.36
C LEU A 148 -9.76 8.10 7.31
N PRO A 149 -10.67 8.03 8.30
CA PRO A 149 -11.73 7.03 8.32
C PRO A 149 -12.57 7.00 7.02
N ALA A 150 -12.85 8.17 6.43
CA ALA A 150 -13.61 8.29 5.19
C ALA A 150 -12.97 7.51 4.02
N PHE A 151 -11.64 7.38 3.99
CA PHE A 151 -10.95 6.61 2.96
C PHE A 151 -11.25 5.11 3.09
N PHE A 152 -11.24 4.58 4.30
CA PHE A 152 -11.58 3.18 4.52
C PHE A 152 -13.06 2.91 4.24
N THR A 153 -13.95 3.83 4.60
CA THR A 153 -15.38 3.73 4.24
C THR A 153 -15.59 3.70 2.72
N LEU A 154 -14.84 4.52 1.95
CA LEU A 154 -14.86 4.46 0.50
C LEU A 154 -14.39 3.10 -0.04
N LEU A 155 -13.28 2.58 0.50
CA LEU A 155 -12.69 1.32 0.04
C LEU A 155 -13.49 0.06 0.44
N GLU A 156 -14.17 0.10 1.57
CA GLU A 156 -15.01 -1.00 2.07
C GLU A 156 -16.23 -1.26 1.17
N GLN A 157 -16.68 -0.26 0.41
CA GLN A 157 -17.77 -0.40 -0.56
C GLN A 157 -17.43 -1.29 -1.76
N ILE A 158 -16.14 -1.63 -1.97
CA ILE A 158 -15.67 -2.42 -3.11
C ILE A 158 -15.69 -3.92 -2.81
N GLU A 159 -15.97 -4.34 -1.57
CA GLU A 159 -16.02 -5.75 -1.13
C GLU A 159 -14.77 -6.59 -1.51
N LEU A 160 -13.60 -5.95 -1.67
CA LEU A 160 -12.33 -6.62 -2.03
C LEU A 160 -11.53 -7.15 -0.83
N GLY A 161 -12.13 -7.14 0.36
CA GLY A 161 -11.53 -7.59 1.61
C GLY A 161 -11.08 -6.44 2.52
N PRO A 162 -10.43 -6.76 3.65
CA PRO A 162 -10.05 -5.76 4.64
C PRO A 162 -8.90 -4.90 4.14
N TRP A 163 -9.09 -3.58 4.20
CA TRP A 163 -8.05 -2.62 3.86
C TRP A 163 -7.18 -2.27 5.06
N ARG A 164 -5.89 -2.13 4.80
CA ARG A 164 -4.88 -1.69 5.78
C ARG A 164 -3.93 -0.74 5.08
N TYR A 165 -3.18 0.02 5.86
CA TYR A 165 -2.18 0.94 5.33
C TYR A 165 -0.85 0.77 6.03
N PHE A 166 0.22 1.08 5.30
CA PHE A 166 1.59 1.06 5.75
C PHE A 166 2.40 2.04 4.89
N TYR A 167 3.62 2.34 5.32
CA TYR A 167 4.56 3.18 4.58
C TYR A 167 5.68 2.31 4.03
N VAL A 168 6.01 2.51 2.76
CA VAL A 168 7.24 2.00 2.14
C VAL A 168 8.09 3.18 1.77
N GLN A 169 9.39 3.06 2.01
CA GLN A 169 10.39 4.00 1.57
C GLN A 169 11.46 3.20 0.85
N ASP A 170 11.88 3.63 -0.33
CA ASP A 170 13.01 3.04 -1.06
C ASP A 170 14.33 3.75 -0.73
#